data_AF-A0A7Y0CQU3-F1
#
_entry.id   AF-A0A7Y0CQU3-F1
#
_cell.length_a   1.000
_cell.length_b   1.000
_cell.length_c   1.000
_cell.angle_alpha   90.00
_cell.angle_beta   90.00
_cell.angle_gamma   90.00
#
_symmetry.space_group_name_H-M   'P 1'
#
loop_
_entity.id
_entity.type
_entity.pdbx_description
1 polymer ?
#
loop_
_entity_poly.entity_id
_entity_poly.type
_entity_poly.pdbx_seq_one_letter_code
_entity_poly.pdbx_strand_id
1 'polypeptide(L)' 'MKTKDAIELAGSAAALSRILNITQSAICQWGDDIPELSLFRLKERKPAWFKSQPRKARTEKAEA' A
#
# COMPACT_ATOMS: atom_id res chain seq x y z
N MET A 1 -2.92 -3.55 -0.58
CA MET A 1 -2.91 -2.12 -0.19
C MET A 1 -3.06 -1.35 -1.48
N LYS A 2 -3.99 -0.39 -1.54
CA LYS A 2 -4.18 0.40 -2.75
C LYS A 2 -3.02 1.35 -2.95
N THR A 3 -2.68 1.62 -4.21
CA THR A 3 -1.60 2.54 -4.57
C THR A 3 -1.89 3.94 -4.04
N LYS A 4 -3.15 4.39 -4.14
CA LYS A 4 -3.61 5.68 -3.61
C LYS A 4 -3.39 5.79 -2.10
N ASP A 5 -3.82 4.80 -1.32
CA ASP A 5 -3.60 4.79 0.14
C ASP A 5 -2.12 4.94 0.49
N ALA A 6 -1.23 4.23 -0.21
CA ALA A 6 0.20 4.33 0.04
C ALA A 6 0.79 5.69 -0.35
N ILE A 7 0.27 6.31 -1.41
CA ILE A 7 0.65 7.66 -1.83
C ILE A 7 0.22 8.68 -0.76
N GLU A 8 -1.00 8.56 -0.23
CA GLU A 8 -1.52 9.43 0.82
C GLU A 8 -0.75 9.27 2.13
N LEU A 9 -0.45 8.03 2.53
CA LEU A 9 0.39 7.74 3.71
C LEU A 9 1.83 8.25 3.54
N ALA A 10 2.36 8.25 2.32
CA ALA A 10 3.64 8.85 2.00
C ALA A 10 3.58 10.39 1.94
N GLY A 11 2.38 10.97 1.78
CA GLY A 11 2.12 12.38 1.51
C GLY A 11 2.19 12.76 0.03
N SER A 12 2.93 12.02 -0.81
CA SER A 12 2.94 12.21 -2.27
C SER A 12 3.58 11.02 -3.00
N ALA A 13 3.32 10.90 -4.30
CA ALA A 13 3.95 9.87 -5.13
C ALA A 13 5.48 10.03 -5.18
N ALA A 14 5.99 11.26 -5.13
CA ALA A 14 7.43 11.54 -5.04
C ALA A 14 8.02 11.08 -3.70
N ALA A 15 7.31 11.29 -2.59
CA ALA A 15 7.74 10.80 -1.28
C ALA A 15 7.75 9.26 -1.24
N LEU A 16 6.73 8.61 -1.81
CA LEU A 16 6.66 7.16 -1.91
C LEU A 16 7.82 6.59 -2.73
N SER A 17 8.20 7.26 -3.82
CA SER A 17 9.32 6.85 -4.67
C SER A 17 10.65 6.91 -3.93
N ARG A 18 10.85 7.95 -3.10
CA ARG A 18 12.03 8.09 -2.24
C ARG A 18 12.10 6.99 -1.18
N ILE A 19 10.96 6.62 -0.58
CA ILE A 19 10.90 5.53 0.41
C ILE A 19 11.33 4.22 -0.22
N LEU A 20 10.80 3.88 -1.40
CA LEU A 20 11.05 2.61 -2.07
C LEU A 20 12.30 2.60 -2.95
N ASN A 21 12.97 3.75 -3.10
CA ASN A 21 14.12 3.95 -3.97
C ASN A 21 13.82 3.52 -5.42
N ILE A 22 12.68 4.00 -5.94
CA ILE A 22 12.22 3.77 -7.31
C ILE A 22 11.84 5.10 -7.96
N THR A 23 11.60 5.07 -9.26
CA THR A 23 11.13 6.25 -9.99
C THR A 23 9.65 6.51 -9.73
N GLN A 24 9.23 7.78 -9.83
CA GLN A 24 7.82 8.14 -9.75
C GLN A 24 7.01 7.47 -10.88
N SER A 25 7.60 7.33 -12.07
CA SER A 25 6.99 6.62 -13.21
C SER A 25 6.65 5.17 -12.88
N ALA A 26 7.50 4.48 -12.11
CA ALA A 26 7.23 3.10 -11.69
C ALA A 26 6.00 3.00 -10.79
N ILE A 27 5.75 4.02 -9.94
CA ILE A 27 4.56 4.08 -9.07
C ILE A 27 3.31 4.34 -9.90
N CYS A 28 3.37 5.24 -10.88
CA CYS A 28 2.25 5.49 -11.80
C CYS A 28 1.86 4.23 -12.59
N GLN A 29 2.82 3.35 -12.89
CA GLN A 29 2.56 2.09 -13.60
C GLN A 29 1.87 1.01 -12.75
N TRP A 30 1.78 1.14 -11.43
CA TRP A 30 1.13 0.13 -10.59
C TRP A 30 -0.38 0.06 -10.77
N GLY A 31 -1.00 1.16 -11.22
CA GLY A 31 -2.45 1.25 -11.30
C GLY A 31 -3.08 1.26 -9.90
N ASP A 32 -4.12 0.48 -9.71
CA ASP A 32 -4.97 0.54 -8.51
C ASP A 32 -4.32 -0.11 -7.27
N ASP A 33 -3.57 -1.19 -7.47
CA ASP A 33 -2.98 -2.01 -6.42
C ASP A 33 -1.45 -2.08 -6.52
N ILE A 34 -0.80 -2.09 -5.36
CA ILE A 34 0.66 -2.18 -5.29
C ILE A 34 1.09 -3.62 -5.60
N PRO A 35 2.01 -3.84 -6.56
CA PRO A 35 2.50 -5.18 -6.88
C PRO A 35 3.20 -5.83 -5.69
N GLU A 36 3.10 -7.15 -5.58
CA GLU A 36 3.51 -7.91 -4.39
C GLU A 36 4.95 -7.64 -3.97
N LEU A 37 5.89 -7.55 -4.92
CA LEU A 37 7.29 -7.26 -4.65
C LEU A 37 7.50 -5.87 -4.03
N SER A 38 6.81 -4.86 -4.54
CA SER A 38 6.85 -3.49 -3.98
C SER A 38 6.19 -3.45 -2.61
N LEU A 39 5.10 -4.21 -2.43
CA LEU A 39 4.39 -4.30 -1.16
C LEU A 39 5.25 -4.98 -0.08
N PHE A 40 6.03 -6.00 -0.43
CA PHE A 40 7.01 -6.62 0.46
C PHE A 40 8.07 -5.60 0.90
N ARG A 41 8.69 -4.89 -0.04
CA ARG A 41 9.67 -3.83 0.25
C ARG A 41 9.07 -2.71 1.10
N LEU A 42 7.80 -2.36 0.85
CA LEU A 42 7.11 -1.34 1.61
C LEU A 42 6.83 -1.79 3.04
N LYS A 43 6.50 -3.06 3.27
CA LYS A 43 6.36 -3.64 4.61
C LYS A 43 7.67 -3.62 5.39
N GLU A 44 8.78 -3.91 4.73
CA GLU A 44 10.11 -3.84 5.37
C GLU A 44 10.48 -2.42 5.77
N ARG A 45 10.23 -1.43 4.91
CA ARG A 45 10.61 -0.03 5.15
C ARG A 45 9.61 0.75 6.02
N LYS A 46 8.32 0.42 5.93
CA LYS A 46 7.22 1.09 6.62
C LYS A 46 6.29 0.08 7.29
N PRO A 47 6.78 -0.72 8.25
CA PRO A 47 5.96 -1.73 8.92
C PRO A 47 4.77 -1.12 9.66
N ALA A 48 4.88 0.13 10.13
CA ALA A 48 3.80 0.84 10.82
C ALA A 48 2.55 1.03 9.94
N TRP A 49 2.69 1.17 8.63
CA TRP A 49 1.55 1.32 7.70
C TRP A 49 0.70 0.05 7.60
N PHE A 50 1.25 -1.10 8.01
CA PHE A 50 0.59 -2.39 7.97
C PHE A 50 0.19 -2.90 9.37
N LYS A 51 0.58 -2.20 10.44
CA LYS A 51 0.31 -2.61 11.84
C LYS A 51 -1.13 -2.35 12.31
N SER A 52 -1.94 -1.63 11.53
CA SER A 52 -3.38 -1.51 11.75
C SER A 52 -4.14 -2.15 10.60
N GLN A 53 -4.15 -3.47 10.58
CA GLN A 53 -5.35 -4.18 10.14
C GLN A 53 -5.92 -4.81 11.40
N PRO A 54 -6.92 -4.20 12.08
CA PRO A 54 -7.88 -5.07 12.75
C PRO A 54 -8.33 -6.01 11.65
N ARG A 55 -8.06 -7.32 11.80
CA ARG A 55 -8.60 -8.36 10.92
C ARG A 55 -10.03 -7.93 10.66
N LYS A 56 -10.37 -7.52 9.43
CA LYS A 56 -11.76 -7.22 9.09
C LYS A 56 -12.51 -8.48 9.49
N ALA A 57 -13.24 -8.39 10.60
CA ALA A 57 -14.10 -9.45 11.05
C ALA A 57 -14.96 -9.71 9.84
N ARG A 58 -14.85 -10.95 9.36
CA ARG A 58 -15.69 -11.52 8.33
C ARG A 58 -17.12 -11.29 8.81
N THR A 59 -17.75 -10.20 8.38
CA THR A 59 -19.21 -10.11 8.38
C THR A 59 -19.61 -10.97 7.20
N GLU A 60 -19.62 -12.27 7.51
CA GLU A 60 -20.44 -13.26 6.84
C GLU A 60 -21.84 -12.64 6.79
N LYS A 61 -22.26 -12.20 5.61
CA LYS A 61 -23.68 -12.01 5.34
C LYS A 61 -24.31 -13.41 5.45
N ALA A 62 -24.82 -13.73 6.63
CA ALA A 62 -25.94 -14.64 6.76
C ALA A 62 -27.19 -13.85 6.31
N GLU A 63 -27.63 -14.12 5.09
CA GLU A 63 -28.93 -13.70 4.54
C GLU A 63 -29.56 -15.05 4.12
N ALA A 64 -30.30 -15.70 5.02
CA ALA A 64 -31.74 -15.61 5.28
C ALA A 64 -32.57 -16.40 4.25
#